data_AF-A0AAD5PU02-F1
#
_entry.id   AF-A0AAD5PU02-F1
#
_cell.length_a   1.000
_cell.length_b   1.000
_cell.length_c   1.000
_cell.angle_alpha   90.00
_cell.angle_beta   90.00
_cell.angle_gamma   90.00
#
_symmetry.space_group_name_H-M   'P 1'
#
loop_
_entity.id
_entity.type
_entity.pdbx_description
1 polymer ?
#
loop_
_entity_poly.entity_id
_entity_poly.type
_entity_poly.pdbx_seq_one_letter_code
_entity_poly.pdbx_strand_id
1 'polypeptide(L)'
;MASPLSSSRAQNKHGIQFDDDVDCIVKHDIRITHNFGEDGYSSVLRGTLSGRRVAIKRIQVTKGTDQPTDEFKVLQQLNHPNVVKILHCEHDNNFMYYAFERCDASLDQLFLKSDDPKKYKGPMPHHVDALLQLASGLEHIHSHNLVHGDIKPENVLISVGSAGQDEIILKWANIGLTRNVSERGRGSINQTGGNNAWLAPELLLSLKLNSNVEENNCKANAKSDVYAQGLVFGSLFLNGEHLYGSMEHENEIPQNITEGNPINMQKIDGKLRVCYENDLLKKILERDPDKRMTSRQVVHQLKDTKNKITGKEKELLELCGRDSRSDLTEKIKNLIQFGINLNAKDDGGRNALHRLCRFNSNSNLIDAIRLLIQLGIDVNAKDDDGWNALHHLCCNNSNSNLIDAIRLLIQLGIDVNAKDDDGRNALHHLCRFNSKTNLIDVIQLFIDKGIDVNAKDNDGWNALHYLCLNDSNSNLIDAIRLLIQRGIDVNAKDDDGQHALHYLCRNISNSNLIDAIRLLIQLGIDVNAKDDDGRNALHHLCRFNSKTNLIDAIQLLIQEGIDVNEKDNSRRNALHDLCENHSNSNLIDAIRLLIQRGIPVVSDGHDARLILRWNYKIENKDEILKLLDEAAPV
;
A
#
# COMPACT_ATOMS: atom_id res chain seq x y z
N MET A 1 28.03 -66.87 -5.87
CA MET A 1 27.85 -66.25 -4.54
C MET A 1 27.97 -64.75 -4.71
N ALA A 2 27.01 -64.02 -4.13
CA ALA A 2 27.10 -62.67 -3.57
C ALA A 2 27.87 -61.55 -4.32
N SER A 3 27.13 -60.48 -4.63
CA SER A 3 27.53 -59.06 -4.60
C SER A 3 28.16 -58.67 -3.22
N PRO A 4 28.60 -57.41 -2.89
CA PRO A 4 28.41 -56.13 -3.60
C PRO A 4 29.52 -55.04 -3.39
N LEU A 5 29.18 -53.79 -3.82
CA LEU A 5 29.51 -52.46 -3.25
C LEU A 5 30.70 -51.60 -3.77
N SER A 6 30.27 -50.52 -4.44
CA SER A 6 30.60 -49.09 -4.26
C SER A 6 31.96 -48.48 -4.63
N SER A 7 31.86 -47.54 -5.59
CA SER A 7 32.47 -46.19 -5.70
C SER A 7 33.99 -46.02 -5.75
N SER A 8 34.50 -45.39 -6.82
CA SER A 8 34.82 -43.94 -6.77
C SER A 8 35.37 -43.39 -8.10
N ARG A 9 34.94 -42.14 -8.38
CA ARG A 9 35.66 -41.01 -9.01
C ARG A 9 36.09 -41.05 -10.49
N ALA A 10 35.25 -40.34 -11.25
CA ALA A 10 35.53 -39.37 -12.31
C ALA A 10 36.98 -38.91 -12.54
N GLN A 11 37.35 -38.83 -13.83
CA GLN A 11 38.20 -37.75 -14.35
C GLN A 11 37.59 -37.14 -15.61
N ASN A 12 37.31 -35.84 -15.49
CA ASN A 12 36.95 -34.87 -16.53
C ASN A 12 38.04 -34.71 -17.58
N LYS A 13 37.65 -34.50 -18.85
CA LYS A 13 38.31 -33.55 -19.79
C LYS A 13 37.38 -33.25 -20.98
N HIS A 14 37.22 -31.96 -21.27
CA HIS A 14 36.32 -31.32 -22.26
C HIS A 14 34.89 -31.04 -21.78
N GLY A 15 34.80 -30.23 -20.72
CA GLY A 15 33.54 -29.78 -20.12
C GLY A 15 32.53 -29.24 -21.14
N ILE A 16 31.46 -30.02 -21.33
CA ILE A 16 30.08 -29.73 -20.94
C ILE A 16 29.45 -31.11 -20.71
N GLN A 17 28.84 -31.29 -19.55
CA GLN A 17 28.16 -32.52 -19.14
C GLN A 17 26.70 -32.40 -19.61
N PHE A 18 26.24 -33.39 -20.37
CA PHE A 18 24.84 -33.54 -20.73
C PHE A 18 24.05 -33.88 -19.46
N ASP A 19 23.04 -33.08 -19.12
CA ASP A 19 21.96 -33.55 -18.25
C ASP A 19 20.91 -34.19 -19.15
N ASP A 20 20.71 -35.49 -18.90
CA ASP A 20 19.79 -36.36 -19.60
C ASP A 20 18.32 -35.94 -19.38
N ASP A 21 17.54 -36.11 -20.45
CA ASP A 21 16.07 -36.04 -20.56
C ASP A 21 15.36 -34.68 -20.43
N VAL A 22 15.73 -33.76 -21.32
CA VAL A 22 14.76 -32.81 -21.90
C VAL A 22 14.46 -33.28 -23.31
N ASP A 23 13.30 -33.92 -23.51
CA ASP A 23 12.71 -34.10 -24.84
C ASP A 23 12.55 -32.71 -25.47
N CYS A 24 13.58 -32.28 -26.21
CA CYS A 24 13.56 -31.09 -27.03
C CYS A 24 12.68 -31.38 -28.25
N ILE A 25 11.38 -31.55 -28.04
CA ILE A 25 10.41 -31.46 -29.14
C ILE A 25 10.35 -29.98 -29.51
N VAL A 26 11.21 -29.57 -30.43
CA VAL A 26 11.03 -28.33 -31.19
C VAL A 26 9.92 -28.63 -32.22
N LYS A 27 8.66 -28.45 -31.82
CA LYS A 27 7.55 -28.34 -32.76
C LYS A 27 6.86 -26.99 -32.61
N HIS A 28 6.99 -26.23 -33.68
CA HIS A 28 6.40 -24.95 -34.07
C HIS A 28 6.42 -23.75 -33.11
N ASP A 29 6.08 -23.84 -31.83
CA ASP A 29 6.08 -22.65 -30.94
C ASP A 29 6.25 -22.93 -29.43
N ILE A 30 6.14 -24.19 -28.98
CA ILE A 30 6.25 -24.57 -27.57
C ILE A 30 7.65 -25.12 -27.27
N ARG A 31 8.27 -24.67 -26.17
CA ARG A 31 9.49 -25.28 -25.61
C ARG A 31 9.26 -25.70 -24.17
N ILE A 32 9.45 -26.98 -23.86
CA ILE A 32 9.43 -27.49 -22.50
C ILE A 32 10.78 -27.19 -21.84
N THR A 33 10.74 -26.71 -20.60
CA THR A 33 11.94 -26.36 -19.85
C THR A 33 12.15 -27.23 -18.62
N HIS A 34 11.11 -27.61 -17.88
CA HIS A 34 11.20 -28.40 -16.64
C HIS A 34 9.91 -29.22 -16.39
N ASN A 35 10.03 -30.40 -15.75
CA ASN A 35 8.91 -31.26 -15.37
C ASN A 35 8.37 -30.92 -13.97
N PHE A 36 7.04 -30.88 -13.78
CA PHE A 36 6.39 -30.38 -12.55
C PHE A 36 5.41 -31.36 -11.88
N GLY A 37 5.33 -32.60 -12.33
CA GLY A 37 4.53 -33.67 -11.69
C GLY A 37 3.98 -34.66 -12.71
N GLU A 38 3.84 -35.92 -12.32
CA GLU A 38 3.47 -37.04 -13.19
C GLU A 38 2.44 -37.93 -12.50
N ASP A 39 1.22 -37.94 -13.05
CA ASP A 39 0.21 -38.95 -12.75
C ASP A 39 0.03 -39.77 -14.03
N GLY A 40 -0.14 -41.10 -13.95
CA GLY A 40 0.08 -42.05 -15.06
C GLY A 40 -0.61 -41.83 -16.43
N TYR A 41 -1.40 -40.77 -16.60
CA TYR A 41 -2.05 -40.37 -17.86
C TYR A 41 -1.85 -38.87 -18.24
N SER A 42 -1.31 -38.02 -17.35
CA SER A 42 -1.07 -36.59 -17.63
C SER A 42 0.06 -35.97 -16.78
N SER A 43 0.74 -34.96 -17.32
CA SER A 43 1.82 -34.22 -16.62
C SER A 43 1.71 -32.73 -16.86
N VAL A 44 2.13 -31.92 -15.88
CA VAL A 44 2.22 -30.45 -16.02
C VAL A 44 3.69 -30.07 -16.09
N LEU A 45 4.05 -29.32 -17.12
CA LEU A 45 5.40 -28.94 -17.48
C LEU A 45 5.50 -27.41 -17.52
N ARG A 46 6.68 -26.87 -17.23
CA ARG A 46 6.99 -25.46 -17.52
C ARG A 46 7.47 -25.34 -18.96
N GLY A 47 7.08 -24.27 -19.63
CA GLY A 47 7.62 -23.98 -20.95
C GLY A 47 7.45 -22.56 -21.42
N THR A 48 7.76 -22.35 -22.69
CA THR A 48 7.59 -21.07 -23.37
C THR A 48 6.80 -21.25 -24.65
N LEU A 49 5.85 -20.34 -24.92
CA LEU A 49 5.10 -20.22 -26.16
C LEU A 49 5.50 -18.90 -26.82
N SER A 50 6.17 -18.94 -27.98
CA SER A 50 6.66 -17.75 -28.71
C SER A 50 7.41 -16.74 -27.80
N GLY A 51 8.26 -17.26 -26.90
CA GLY A 51 9.05 -16.46 -25.93
C GLY A 51 8.32 -16.08 -24.64
N ARG A 52 7.00 -16.27 -24.54
CA ARG A 52 6.21 -16.05 -23.31
C ARG A 52 6.26 -17.28 -22.42
N ARG A 53 6.53 -17.13 -21.12
CA ARG A 53 6.44 -18.23 -20.14
C ARG A 53 4.98 -18.72 -20.00
N VAL A 54 4.79 -20.03 -20.07
CA VAL A 54 3.49 -20.72 -20.01
C VAL A 54 3.57 -21.99 -19.16
N ALA A 55 2.42 -22.47 -18.68
CA ALA A 55 2.28 -23.81 -18.14
C ALA A 55 1.76 -24.74 -19.25
N ILE A 56 2.34 -25.93 -19.40
CA ILE A 56 1.97 -26.89 -20.44
C ILE A 56 1.39 -28.12 -19.76
N LYS A 57 0.13 -28.45 -20.05
CA LYS A 57 -0.46 -29.72 -19.65
C LYS A 57 -0.32 -30.72 -20.79
N ARG A 58 0.37 -31.83 -20.55
CA ARG A 58 0.56 -32.96 -21.47
C ARG A 58 -0.39 -34.09 -21.06
N ILE A 59 -1.18 -34.61 -22.00
CA ILE A 59 -2.16 -35.69 -21.79
C ILE A 59 -1.93 -36.78 -22.82
N GLN A 60 -1.91 -38.05 -22.41
CA GLN A 60 -1.69 -39.17 -23.33
C GLN A 60 -2.89 -39.39 -24.28
N VAL A 61 -2.62 -39.54 -25.57
CA VAL A 61 -3.60 -39.85 -26.62
C VAL A 61 -4.01 -41.32 -26.50
N THR A 62 -5.32 -41.60 -26.43
CA THR A 62 -5.87 -42.96 -26.46
C THR A 62 -6.51 -43.23 -27.83
N LYS A 63 -6.55 -44.51 -28.28
CA LYS A 63 -7.04 -44.88 -29.62
C LYS A 63 -8.44 -44.28 -29.89
N GLY A 64 -8.53 -43.40 -30.90
CA GLY A 64 -9.76 -42.69 -31.29
C GLY A 64 -9.75 -41.17 -31.07
N THR A 65 -8.65 -40.59 -30.56
CA THR A 65 -8.49 -39.14 -30.31
C THR A 65 -7.56 -38.48 -31.32
N ASP A 66 -7.95 -38.47 -32.61
CA ASP A 66 -7.04 -38.02 -33.69
C ASP A 66 -7.05 -36.50 -33.98
N GLN A 67 -7.86 -35.68 -33.28
CA GLN A 67 -7.88 -34.21 -33.47
C GLN A 67 -8.15 -33.44 -32.17
N PRO A 68 -7.59 -32.21 -32.01
CA PRO A 68 -8.01 -31.29 -30.96
C PRO A 68 -9.53 -31.07 -31.07
N THR A 69 -10.24 -31.63 -30.11
CA THR A 69 -11.69 -31.77 -30.09
C THR A 69 -12.39 -30.41 -30.08
N ASP A 70 -13.69 -30.40 -30.38
CA ASP A 70 -14.57 -29.24 -30.15
C ASP A 70 -14.43 -28.64 -28.74
N GLU A 71 -13.95 -29.44 -27.77
CA GLU A 71 -13.60 -29.03 -26.42
C GLU A 71 -12.52 -27.95 -26.37
N PHE A 72 -11.45 -28.02 -27.17
CA PHE A 72 -10.42 -26.96 -27.21
C PHE A 72 -11.02 -25.64 -27.70
N LYS A 73 -11.85 -25.69 -28.76
CA LYS A 73 -12.52 -24.50 -29.30
C LYS A 73 -13.46 -23.86 -28.28
N VAL A 74 -14.17 -24.69 -27.51
CA VAL A 74 -15.04 -24.26 -26.42
C VAL A 74 -14.24 -23.64 -25.27
N LEU A 75 -13.12 -24.26 -24.85
CA LEU A 75 -12.24 -23.73 -23.82
C LEU A 75 -11.57 -22.42 -24.24
N GLN A 76 -11.25 -22.24 -25.53
CA GLN A 76 -10.70 -21.00 -26.07
C GLN A 76 -11.70 -19.82 -26.00
N GLN A 77 -13.00 -20.10 -25.97
CA GLN A 77 -14.04 -19.08 -25.85
C GLN A 77 -14.25 -18.59 -24.40
N LEU A 78 -13.74 -19.32 -23.39
CA LEU A 78 -13.80 -18.91 -21.99
C LEU A 78 -12.80 -17.79 -21.70
N ASN A 79 -13.19 -16.56 -22.00
CA ASN A 79 -12.39 -15.37 -21.73
C ASN A 79 -12.93 -14.64 -20.48
N HIS A 80 -12.40 -15.01 -19.32
CA HIS A 80 -12.77 -14.41 -18.03
C HIS A 80 -11.54 -14.30 -17.11
N PRO A 81 -11.38 -13.22 -16.32
CA PRO A 81 -10.22 -13.05 -15.45
C PRO A 81 -10.03 -14.21 -14.46
N ASN A 82 -11.14 -14.78 -13.96
CA ASN A 82 -11.17 -15.88 -12.98
C ASN A 82 -11.25 -17.30 -13.59
N VAL A 83 -10.87 -17.45 -14.85
CA VAL A 83 -10.72 -18.75 -15.52
C VAL A 83 -9.34 -18.76 -16.16
N VAL A 84 -8.58 -19.84 -15.96
CA VAL A 84 -7.23 -19.95 -16.54
C VAL A 84 -7.32 -19.98 -18.06
N LYS A 85 -6.65 -19.01 -18.69
CA LYS A 85 -6.71 -18.86 -20.13
C LYS A 85 -5.85 -19.91 -20.84
N ILE A 86 -6.47 -20.64 -21.75
CA ILE A 86 -5.78 -21.50 -22.70
C ILE A 86 -5.25 -20.65 -23.86
N LEU A 87 -3.97 -20.79 -24.17
CA LEU A 87 -3.25 -19.97 -25.13
C LEU A 87 -3.00 -20.72 -26.44
N HIS A 88 -2.73 -22.02 -26.35
CA HIS A 88 -2.39 -22.85 -27.51
C HIS A 88 -2.72 -24.33 -27.25
N CYS A 89 -2.95 -25.08 -28.32
CA CYS A 89 -3.06 -26.53 -28.28
C CYS A 89 -2.35 -27.12 -29.50
N GLU A 90 -1.56 -28.16 -29.26
CA GLU A 90 -0.91 -28.97 -30.29
C GLU A 90 -0.93 -30.45 -29.86
N HIS A 91 -0.56 -31.35 -30.78
CA HIS A 91 -0.53 -32.77 -30.50
C HIS A 91 0.53 -33.51 -31.32
N ASP A 92 0.92 -34.68 -30.84
CA ASP A 92 1.65 -35.68 -31.59
C ASP A 92 0.95 -37.05 -31.51
N ASN A 93 1.64 -38.12 -31.91
CA ASN A 93 1.08 -39.47 -31.95
C ASN A 93 0.80 -40.06 -30.56
N ASN A 94 1.42 -39.50 -29.52
CA ASN A 94 1.42 -40.02 -28.15
C ASN A 94 0.71 -39.07 -27.19
N PHE A 95 0.75 -37.75 -27.43
CA PHE A 95 0.33 -36.74 -26.48
C PHE A 95 -0.40 -35.54 -27.10
N MET A 96 -1.39 -35.02 -26.37
CA MET A 96 -1.96 -33.69 -26.52
C MET A 96 -1.24 -32.72 -25.58
N TYR A 97 -0.91 -31.53 -26.06
CA TYR A 97 -0.25 -30.46 -25.31
C TYR A 97 -1.12 -29.21 -25.29
N TYR A 98 -1.48 -28.76 -24.09
CA TYR A 98 -2.26 -27.54 -23.88
C TYR A 98 -1.40 -26.51 -23.15
N ALA A 99 -1.16 -25.36 -23.77
CA ALA A 99 -0.45 -24.25 -23.15
C ALA A 99 -1.43 -23.28 -22.48
N PHE A 100 -1.18 -22.97 -21.22
CA PHE A 100 -1.96 -22.06 -20.39
C PHE A 100 -1.14 -20.85 -19.97
N GLU A 101 -1.84 -19.76 -19.62
CA GLU A 101 -1.20 -18.68 -18.88
C GLU A 101 -0.55 -19.19 -17.58
N ARG A 102 0.53 -18.54 -17.16
CA ARG A 102 1.27 -18.93 -15.96
C ARG A 102 0.62 -18.32 -14.73
N CYS A 103 0.33 -19.14 -13.73
CA CYS A 103 -0.03 -18.72 -12.37
C CYS A 103 1.12 -19.02 -11.40
N ASP A 104 1.06 -18.44 -10.20
CA ASP A 104 2.16 -18.46 -9.23
C ASP A 104 2.03 -19.58 -8.20
N ALA A 105 0.81 -19.97 -7.83
CA ALA A 105 0.53 -21.07 -6.89
C ALA A 105 -0.87 -21.67 -7.11
N SER A 106 -1.13 -22.83 -6.53
CA SER A 106 -2.48 -23.39 -6.35
C SER A 106 -3.01 -23.10 -4.94
N LEU A 107 -4.32 -23.10 -4.74
CA LEU A 107 -4.91 -22.69 -3.46
C LEU A 107 -4.58 -23.64 -2.31
N ASP A 108 -4.43 -24.94 -2.57
CA ASP A 108 -3.96 -25.91 -1.56
C ASP A 108 -2.59 -25.54 -0.97
N GLN A 109 -1.71 -24.92 -1.78
CA GLN A 109 -0.39 -24.47 -1.34
C GLN A 109 -0.47 -23.35 -0.30
N LEU A 110 -1.59 -22.62 -0.21
CA LEU A 110 -1.81 -21.64 0.86
C LEU A 110 -1.86 -22.33 2.24
N PHE A 111 -2.41 -23.54 2.29
CA PHE A 111 -2.73 -24.25 3.53
C PHE A 111 -1.64 -25.20 4.01
N LEU A 112 -0.54 -25.33 3.27
CA LEU A 112 0.63 -26.12 3.67
C LEU A 112 1.26 -25.59 4.97
N LYS A 113 2.05 -26.42 5.65
CA LYS A 113 2.77 -26.04 6.88
C LYS A 113 3.78 -24.94 6.59
N SER A 114 4.07 -24.09 7.57
CA SER A 114 4.88 -22.87 7.40
C SER A 114 6.31 -23.12 6.89
N ASP A 115 6.85 -24.30 7.18
CA ASP A 115 8.15 -24.82 6.78
C ASP A 115 8.15 -25.52 5.42
N ASP A 116 6.99 -25.79 4.82
CA ASP A 116 6.89 -26.42 3.51
C ASP A 116 7.43 -25.49 2.41
N PRO A 117 8.40 -25.94 1.58
CA PRO A 117 8.99 -25.11 0.53
C PRO A 117 7.99 -24.73 -0.58
N LYS A 118 6.89 -25.47 -0.73
CA LYS A 118 5.82 -25.16 -1.69
C LYS A 118 4.75 -24.23 -1.12
N LYS A 119 4.79 -23.90 0.18
CA LYS A 119 3.77 -23.03 0.78
C LYS A 119 3.77 -21.67 0.09
N TYR A 120 2.59 -21.27 -0.38
CA TYR A 120 2.38 -19.92 -0.90
C TYR A 120 2.44 -18.91 0.26
N LYS A 121 3.39 -17.98 0.17
CA LYS A 121 3.61 -16.89 1.16
C LYS A 121 3.28 -15.51 0.60
N GLY A 122 2.70 -15.47 -0.61
CA GLY A 122 2.30 -14.23 -1.25
C GLY A 122 0.98 -13.68 -0.70
N PRO A 123 0.55 -12.52 -1.20
CA PRO A 123 -0.67 -11.88 -0.74
C PRO A 123 -1.92 -12.62 -1.25
N MET A 124 -3.05 -12.41 -0.57
CA MET A 124 -4.36 -12.94 -0.92
C MET A 124 -5.41 -11.83 -0.96
N PRO A 125 -6.45 -11.92 -1.81
CA PRO A 125 -7.58 -11.01 -1.75
C PRO A 125 -8.29 -11.14 -0.41
N HIS A 126 -9.04 -10.10 -0.04
CA HIS A 126 -9.96 -10.20 1.09
C HIS A 126 -10.99 -11.31 0.83
N HIS A 127 -11.45 -12.01 1.88
CA HIS A 127 -12.33 -13.16 1.79
C HIS A 127 -13.51 -12.96 0.83
N VAL A 128 -14.26 -11.87 0.93
CA VAL A 128 -15.44 -11.66 0.06
C VAL A 128 -15.05 -11.53 -1.42
N ASP A 129 -13.89 -10.93 -1.70
CA ASP A 129 -13.37 -10.76 -3.05
C ASP A 129 -12.89 -12.09 -3.62
N ALA A 130 -12.18 -12.90 -2.82
CA ALA A 130 -11.77 -14.25 -3.22
C ALA A 130 -12.97 -15.12 -3.59
N LEU A 131 -14.03 -15.11 -2.78
CA LEU A 131 -15.27 -15.86 -3.06
C LEU A 131 -15.97 -15.34 -4.31
N LEU A 132 -16.06 -14.01 -4.48
CA LEU A 132 -16.71 -13.40 -5.63
C LEU A 132 -15.94 -13.67 -6.94
N GLN A 133 -14.61 -13.66 -6.91
CA GLN A 133 -13.75 -14.05 -8.03
C GLN A 133 -14.05 -15.49 -8.47
N LEU A 134 -14.05 -16.43 -7.53
CA LEU A 134 -14.36 -17.84 -7.81
C LEU A 134 -15.81 -18.03 -8.28
N ALA A 135 -16.78 -17.36 -7.66
CA ALA A 135 -18.18 -17.40 -8.07
C ALA A 135 -18.38 -16.87 -9.50
N SER A 136 -17.71 -15.77 -9.84
CA SER A 136 -17.80 -15.16 -11.17
C SER A 136 -17.17 -16.05 -12.24
N GLY A 137 -16.02 -16.67 -11.96
CA GLY A 137 -15.41 -17.66 -12.86
C GLY A 137 -16.33 -18.85 -13.12
N LEU A 138 -16.97 -19.40 -12.07
CA LEU A 138 -17.87 -20.54 -12.23
C LEU A 138 -19.18 -20.17 -12.94
N GLU A 139 -19.75 -18.99 -12.67
CA GLU A 139 -20.91 -18.47 -13.40
C GLU A 139 -20.60 -18.31 -14.89
N HIS A 140 -19.41 -17.81 -15.22
CA HIS A 140 -18.97 -17.68 -16.60
C HIS A 140 -18.89 -19.06 -17.30
N ILE A 141 -18.32 -20.08 -16.65
CA ILE A 141 -18.27 -21.46 -17.17
C ILE A 141 -19.70 -21.97 -17.43
N HIS A 142 -20.61 -21.83 -16.46
CA HIS A 142 -21.99 -22.31 -16.58
C HIS A 142 -22.81 -21.54 -17.63
N SER A 143 -22.57 -20.24 -17.82
CA SER A 143 -23.25 -19.43 -18.84
C SER A 143 -22.89 -19.84 -20.26
N HIS A 144 -21.75 -20.50 -20.46
CA HIS A 144 -21.35 -21.13 -21.72
C HIS A 144 -21.83 -22.59 -21.85
N ASN A 145 -22.76 -23.03 -20.99
CA ASN A 145 -23.30 -24.39 -20.92
C ASN A 145 -22.25 -25.48 -20.63
N LEU A 146 -21.21 -25.13 -19.87
CA LEU A 146 -20.17 -26.06 -19.44
C LEU A 146 -20.33 -26.43 -17.97
N VAL A 147 -19.74 -27.56 -17.61
CA VAL A 147 -19.62 -28.05 -16.23
C VAL A 147 -18.13 -28.24 -15.99
N HIS A 148 -17.59 -27.61 -14.94
CA HIS A 148 -16.20 -27.74 -14.54
C HIS A 148 -15.89 -29.18 -14.11
N GLY A 149 -16.65 -29.73 -13.17
CA GLY A 149 -16.63 -31.16 -12.85
C GLY A 149 -15.43 -31.70 -12.04
N ASP A 150 -14.51 -30.85 -11.60
CA ASP A 150 -13.38 -31.22 -10.74
C ASP A 150 -13.03 -30.02 -9.85
N ILE A 151 -14.02 -29.48 -9.14
CA ILE A 151 -13.82 -28.30 -8.29
C ILE A 151 -13.22 -28.76 -6.95
N LYS A 152 -12.02 -28.25 -6.67
CA LYS A 152 -11.24 -28.50 -5.45
C LYS A 152 -10.11 -27.46 -5.34
N PRO A 153 -9.48 -27.27 -4.16
CA PRO A 153 -8.44 -26.25 -3.96
C PRO A 153 -7.26 -26.36 -4.93
N GLU A 154 -6.86 -27.58 -5.32
CA GLU A 154 -5.75 -27.82 -6.25
C GLU A 154 -6.01 -27.23 -7.65
N ASN A 155 -7.29 -27.09 -8.01
CA ASN A 155 -7.72 -26.53 -9.29
C ASN A 155 -8.10 -25.04 -9.20
N VAL A 156 -7.80 -24.38 -8.08
CA VAL A 156 -7.83 -22.92 -7.97
C VAL A 156 -6.40 -22.42 -8.06
N LEU A 157 -6.09 -21.64 -9.09
CA LEU A 157 -4.77 -21.03 -9.25
C LEU A 157 -4.77 -19.56 -8.80
N ILE A 158 -3.67 -19.16 -8.17
CA ILE A 158 -3.39 -17.80 -7.71
C ILE A 158 -2.46 -17.15 -8.72
N SER A 159 -2.91 -16.04 -9.30
CA SER A 159 -2.11 -15.19 -10.18
C SER A 159 -1.84 -13.87 -9.48
N VAL A 160 -0.56 -13.50 -9.36
CA VAL A 160 -0.14 -12.22 -8.80
C VAL A 160 0.24 -11.28 -9.96
N GLY A 161 -0.35 -10.08 -9.98
CA GLY A 161 -0.03 -9.05 -10.97
C GLY A 161 1.47 -8.73 -11.04
N SER A 162 1.94 -8.33 -12.24
CA SER A 162 3.31 -7.84 -12.40
C SER A 162 3.42 -6.44 -11.77
N ALA A 163 4.53 -6.17 -11.08
CA ALA A 163 4.81 -4.96 -10.30
C ALA A 163 4.16 -3.68 -10.89
N GLY A 164 3.12 -3.18 -10.21
CA GLY A 164 2.33 -2.01 -10.59
C GLY A 164 0.81 -2.24 -10.57
N GLN A 165 0.35 -3.49 -10.58
CA GLN A 165 -1.05 -3.86 -10.30
C GLN A 165 -1.06 -4.81 -9.10
N ASP A 166 -1.44 -4.32 -7.91
CA ASP A 166 -1.62 -5.11 -6.68
C ASP A 166 -2.83 -6.08 -6.76
N GLU A 167 -3.18 -6.54 -7.96
CA GLU A 167 -4.35 -7.37 -8.18
C GLU A 167 -3.97 -8.86 -8.08
N ILE A 168 -4.46 -9.51 -7.03
CA ILE A 168 -4.38 -10.96 -6.85
C ILE A 168 -5.65 -11.57 -7.42
N ILE A 169 -5.50 -12.48 -8.37
CA ILE A 169 -6.61 -13.07 -9.11
C ILE A 169 -6.63 -14.58 -8.90
N LEU A 170 -7.73 -15.09 -8.35
CA LEU A 170 -8.05 -16.51 -8.25
C LEU A 170 -8.73 -16.99 -9.53
N LYS A 171 -8.28 -18.13 -10.06
CA LYS A 171 -8.72 -18.66 -11.35
C LYS A 171 -9.06 -20.14 -11.26
N TRP A 172 -10.18 -20.54 -11.85
CA TRP A 172 -10.48 -21.97 -12.06
C TRP A 172 -9.61 -22.54 -13.16
N ALA A 173 -8.99 -23.69 -12.88
CA ALA A 173 -8.16 -24.45 -13.80
C ALA A 173 -8.76 -25.84 -14.09
N ASN A 174 -8.15 -26.56 -15.04
CA ASN A 174 -8.46 -27.97 -15.28
C ASN A 174 -9.92 -28.27 -15.70
N ILE A 175 -10.56 -27.33 -16.40
CA ILE A 175 -11.94 -27.48 -16.90
C ILE A 175 -11.96 -28.56 -18.00
N GLY A 176 -12.74 -29.63 -17.82
CA GLY A 176 -13.03 -30.65 -18.87
C GLY A 176 -11.90 -31.64 -19.21
N LEU A 177 -10.63 -31.23 -19.09
CA LEU A 177 -9.44 -31.92 -19.60
C LEU A 177 -8.97 -33.17 -18.83
N THR A 178 -9.81 -33.77 -17.99
CA THR A 178 -9.51 -35.03 -17.26
C THR A 178 -10.52 -36.14 -17.53
N ARG A 179 -11.46 -35.93 -18.46
CA ARG A 179 -12.56 -36.88 -18.72
C ARG A 179 -12.43 -37.45 -20.14
N ASN A 180 -12.26 -38.76 -20.25
CA ASN A 180 -12.32 -39.46 -21.54
C ASN A 180 -13.65 -39.15 -22.23
N VAL A 181 -13.56 -38.54 -23.41
CA VAL A 181 -14.69 -37.98 -24.17
C VAL A 181 -15.35 -39.07 -25.02
N SER A 182 -16.67 -39.19 -24.97
CA SER A 182 -17.47 -39.77 -26.07
C SER A 182 -18.46 -38.74 -26.60
N GLU A 183 -18.39 -38.54 -27.93
CA GLU A 183 -19.02 -37.63 -28.92
C GLU A 183 -20.34 -36.86 -28.68
N ARG A 184 -20.97 -36.85 -27.51
CA ARG A 184 -22.17 -36.01 -27.29
C ARG A 184 -22.18 -35.37 -25.91
N GLY A 185 -21.41 -34.29 -25.79
CA GLY A 185 -21.57 -33.20 -24.81
C GLY A 185 -22.33 -33.53 -23.53
N ARG A 186 -21.84 -34.51 -22.75
CA ARG A 186 -22.29 -34.89 -21.41
C ARG A 186 -21.15 -35.64 -20.74
N GLY A 187 -20.49 -35.03 -19.75
CA GLY A 187 -19.34 -35.63 -19.08
C GLY A 187 -19.73 -36.91 -18.34
N SER A 188 -19.05 -38.02 -18.64
CA SER A 188 -19.13 -39.28 -17.88
C SER A 188 -18.05 -39.29 -16.81
N ILE A 189 -18.38 -39.72 -15.58
CA ILE A 189 -17.46 -39.89 -14.46
C ILE A 189 -17.04 -41.36 -14.40
N ASN A 190 -15.95 -41.72 -15.07
CA ASN A 190 -15.22 -42.95 -14.77
C ASN A 190 -14.03 -42.60 -13.87
N GLN A 191 -14.29 -42.38 -12.58
CA GLN A 191 -13.23 -42.29 -11.57
C GLN A 191 -13.23 -43.55 -10.70
N THR A 192 -12.62 -44.61 -11.19
CA THR A 192 -12.05 -45.63 -10.32
C THR A 192 -10.72 -45.08 -9.78
N GLY A 193 -10.75 -44.25 -8.73
CA GLY A 193 -9.54 -43.82 -7.99
C GLY A 193 -9.37 -42.33 -7.64
N GLY A 194 -10.37 -41.45 -7.84
CA GLY A 194 -10.26 -40.03 -7.46
C GLY A 194 -10.71 -39.73 -6.02
N ASN A 195 -10.19 -38.63 -5.45
CA ASN A 195 -10.58 -38.15 -4.12
C ASN A 195 -12.05 -37.65 -4.14
N ASN A 196 -12.95 -38.45 -3.58
CA ASN A 196 -14.39 -38.19 -3.53
C ASN A 196 -14.79 -37.10 -2.51
N ALA A 197 -13.84 -36.53 -1.76
CA ALA A 197 -14.09 -35.56 -0.70
C ALA A 197 -14.79 -34.28 -1.18
N TRP A 198 -14.64 -33.92 -2.46
CA TRP A 198 -15.16 -32.67 -3.03
C TRP A 198 -16.45 -32.85 -3.85
N LEU A 199 -17.00 -34.07 -3.89
CA LEU A 199 -18.19 -34.38 -4.70
C LEU A 199 -19.50 -34.00 -3.98
N ALA A 200 -20.48 -33.61 -4.78
CA ALA A 200 -21.83 -33.34 -4.30
C ALA A 200 -22.55 -34.64 -3.87
N PRO A 201 -23.52 -34.57 -2.92
CA PRO A 201 -24.21 -35.75 -2.38
C PRO A 201 -24.87 -36.61 -3.47
N GLU A 202 -25.47 -36.00 -4.49
CA GLU A 202 -26.12 -36.72 -5.58
C GLU A 202 -25.14 -37.54 -6.42
N LEU A 203 -23.90 -37.07 -6.60
CA LEU A 203 -22.85 -37.80 -7.30
C LEU A 203 -22.37 -38.98 -6.44
N LEU A 204 -22.11 -38.73 -5.16
CA LEU A 204 -21.69 -39.77 -4.20
C LEU A 204 -22.72 -40.90 -4.06
N LEU A 205 -24.00 -40.57 -3.98
CA LEU A 205 -25.07 -41.57 -3.89
C LEU A 205 -25.18 -42.41 -5.16
N SER A 206 -25.04 -41.79 -6.33
CA SER A 206 -25.06 -42.54 -7.60
C SER A 206 -23.85 -43.47 -7.77
N LEU A 207 -22.66 -43.09 -7.26
CA LEU A 207 -21.48 -43.96 -7.24
C LEU A 207 -21.71 -45.19 -6.32
N LYS A 208 -22.37 -45.01 -5.17
CA LYS A 208 -22.74 -46.12 -4.28
C LYS A 208 -23.72 -47.10 -4.96
N LEU A 209 -24.71 -46.57 -5.68
CA LEU A 209 -25.75 -47.37 -6.37
C LEU A 209 -25.21 -48.16 -7.58
N ASN A 210 -24.23 -47.61 -8.30
CA ASN A 210 -23.69 -48.22 -9.52
C ASN A 210 -22.52 -49.19 -9.28
N SER A 211 -22.14 -49.46 -8.04
CA SER A 211 -21.12 -50.46 -7.67
C SER A 211 -21.43 -51.91 -8.14
N ASN A 212 -22.62 -52.15 -8.70
CA ASN A 212 -23.09 -53.44 -9.23
C ASN A 212 -23.25 -53.50 -10.76
N VAL A 213 -22.89 -52.47 -11.54
CA VAL A 213 -23.06 -52.45 -13.01
C VAL A 213 -21.79 -51.89 -13.67
N GLU A 214 -21.25 -52.60 -14.67
CA GLU A 214 -19.95 -52.33 -15.34
C GLU A 214 -19.87 -50.99 -16.13
N GLU A 215 -20.90 -50.14 -16.09
CA GLU A 215 -20.88 -48.80 -16.72
C GLU A 215 -21.35 -47.70 -15.74
N ASN A 216 -20.40 -47.04 -15.09
CA ASN A 216 -20.61 -45.90 -14.20
C ASN A 216 -20.93 -44.60 -14.98
N ASN A 217 -22.15 -44.45 -15.50
CA ASN A 217 -22.57 -43.21 -16.17
C ASN A 217 -23.13 -42.15 -15.20
N CYS A 218 -22.38 -41.81 -14.14
CA CYS A 218 -22.72 -40.65 -13.30
C CYS A 218 -22.35 -39.35 -14.01
N LYS A 219 -23.30 -38.41 -14.15
CA LYS A 219 -23.10 -37.15 -14.90
C LYS A 219 -23.13 -35.94 -13.95
N ALA A 220 -21.96 -35.34 -13.72
CA ALA A 220 -21.86 -34.04 -13.05
C ALA A 220 -22.70 -32.98 -13.79
N ASN A 221 -23.32 -32.09 -13.03
CA ASN A 221 -24.08 -30.97 -13.57
C ASN A 221 -23.65 -29.65 -12.89
N ALA A 222 -24.15 -28.52 -13.40
CA ALA A 222 -23.83 -27.21 -12.87
C ALA A 222 -24.19 -27.04 -11.38
N LYS A 223 -25.18 -27.75 -10.84
CA LYS A 223 -25.51 -27.71 -9.41
C LYS A 223 -24.49 -28.48 -8.59
N SER A 224 -23.96 -29.59 -9.09
CA SER A 224 -22.90 -30.34 -8.41
C SER A 224 -21.62 -29.51 -8.31
N ASP A 225 -21.29 -28.73 -9.35
CA ASP A 225 -20.18 -27.76 -9.31
C ASP A 225 -20.41 -26.68 -8.26
N VAL A 226 -21.63 -26.12 -8.17
CA VAL A 226 -21.98 -25.14 -7.12
C VAL A 226 -21.75 -25.72 -5.72
N TYR A 227 -22.13 -26.99 -5.49
CA TYR A 227 -21.90 -27.65 -4.19
C TYR A 227 -20.40 -27.76 -3.88
N ALA A 228 -19.61 -28.24 -4.83
CA ALA A 228 -18.16 -28.36 -4.68
C ALA A 228 -17.49 -26.99 -4.46
N GLN A 229 -17.96 -25.93 -5.13
CA GLN A 229 -17.54 -24.56 -4.85
C GLN A 229 -17.83 -24.16 -3.40
N GLY A 230 -18.98 -24.56 -2.84
CA GLY A 230 -19.30 -24.35 -1.43
C GLY A 230 -18.32 -25.04 -0.48
N LEU A 231 -17.83 -26.23 -0.85
CA LEU A 231 -16.77 -26.91 -0.09
C LEU A 231 -15.46 -26.13 -0.14
N VAL A 232 -15.06 -25.63 -1.32
CA VAL A 232 -13.86 -24.78 -1.49
C VAL A 232 -13.99 -23.49 -0.67
N PHE A 233 -15.17 -22.85 -0.68
CA PHE A 233 -15.47 -21.68 0.15
C PHE A 233 -15.31 -21.99 1.64
N GLY A 234 -15.79 -23.14 2.08
CA GLY A 234 -15.58 -23.64 3.44
C GLY A 234 -14.11 -23.76 3.81
N SER A 235 -13.31 -24.33 2.91
CA SER A 235 -11.87 -24.48 3.15
C SER A 235 -11.12 -23.15 3.30
N LEU A 236 -11.52 -22.11 2.55
CA LEU A 236 -10.99 -20.75 2.74
C LEU A 236 -11.28 -20.19 4.14
N PHE A 237 -12.50 -20.40 4.66
CA PHE A 237 -12.86 -19.96 6.01
C PHE A 237 -12.20 -20.76 7.13
N LEU A 238 -11.85 -22.02 6.84
CA LEU A 238 -11.27 -22.96 7.79
C LEU A 238 -9.75 -23.14 7.62
N ASN A 239 -9.11 -22.23 6.87
CA ASN A 239 -7.68 -22.26 6.63
C ASN A 239 -7.18 -23.64 6.12
N GLY A 240 -7.92 -24.24 5.19
CA GLY A 240 -7.61 -25.49 4.52
C GLY A 240 -8.29 -26.73 5.08
N GLU A 241 -8.89 -26.69 6.27
CA GLU A 241 -9.68 -27.84 6.74
C GLU A 241 -10.94 -28.03 5.90
N HIS A 242 -11.33 -29.28 5.66
CA HIS A 242 -12.53 -29.61 4.92
C HIS A 242 -13.78 -29.46 5.81
N LEU A 243 -14.89 -28.94 5.27
CA LEU A 243 -16.13 -28.70 6.05
C LEU A 243 -16.70 -29.95 6.73
N TYR A 244 -16.49 -31.11 6.12
CA TYR A 244 -17.06 -32.39 6.53
C TYR A 244 -16.05 -33.34 7.19
N GLY A 245 -14.81 -32.92 7.47
CA GLY A 245 -13.82 -33.79 8.13
C GLY A 245 -12.37 -33.34 7.96
N SER A 246 -11.44 -34.23 8.34
CA SER A 246 -10.00 -34.03 8.12
C SER A 246 -9.58 -34.66 6.80
N MET A 247 -8.71 -33.98 6.04
CA MET A 247 -8.08 -34.55 4.85
C MET A 247 -7.13 -35.71 5.19
N GLU A 248 -6.67 -35.83 6.44
CA GLU A 248 -5.92 -37.02 6.92
C GLU A 248 -6.81 -38.27 7.01
N HIS A 249 -8.14 -38.09 7.04
CA HIS A 249 -9.16 -39.14 7.12
C HIS A 249 -10.18 -38.96 5.99
N GLU A 250 -9.71 -38.74 4.76
CA GLU A 250 -10.54 -38.37 3.60
C GLU A 250 -11.66 -39.37 3.27
N ASN A 251 -11.52 -40.64 3.67
CA ASN A 251 -12.53 -41.68 3.45
C ASN A 251 -13.83 -41.46 4.22
N GLU A 252 -13.80 -40.70 5.33
CA GLU A 252 -14.98 -40.39 6.14
C GLU A 252 -15.80 -39.23 5.54
N ILE A 253 -15.13 -38.34 4.79
CA ILE A 253 -15.72 -37.11 4.25
C ILE A 253 -16.93 -37.42 3.34
N PRO A 254 -16.86 -38.35 2.36
CA PRO A 254 -18.01 -38.68 1.52
C PRO A 254 -19.22 -39.16 2.32
N GLN A 255 -19.01 -39.91 3.41
CA GLN A 255 -20.10 -40.36 4.26
C GLN A 255 -20.77 -39.16 4.94
N ASN A 256 -19.98 -38.30 5.58
CA ASN A 256 -20.47 -37.09 6.25
C ASN A 256 -21.22 -36.15 5.29
N ILE A 257 -20.74 -36.00 4.04
CA ILE A 257 -21.42 -35.26 2.97
C ILE A 257 -22.79 -35.89 2.68
N THR A 258 -22.83 -37.21 2.45
CA THR A 258 -24.09 -37.89 2.13
C THR A 258 -25.09 -37.85 3.27
N GLU A 259 -24.64 -37.82 4.52
CA GLU A 259 -25.48 -37.70 5.72
C GLU A 259 -25.90 -36.25 6.01
N GLY A 260 -25.19 -35.26 5.44
CA GLY A 260 -25.45 -33.85 5.68
C GLY A 260 -24.90 -33.35 7.01
N ASN A 261 -23.77 -33.90 7.46
CA ASN A 261 -23.16 -33.62 8.76
C ASN A 261 -21.82 -32.83 8.63
N PRO A 262 -21.86 -31.48 8.52
CA PRO A 262 -20.65 -30.68 8.32
C PRO A 262 -19.88 -30.48 9.63
N ILE A 263 -18.96 -31.43 9.91
CA ILE A 263 -18.18 -31.55 11.15
C ILE A 263 -17.44 -30.28 11.56
N ASN A 264 -16.99 -29.44 10.61
CA ASN A 264 -16.16 -28.28 10.89
C ASN A 264 -16.88 -26.94 10.71
N MET A 265 -18.18 -26.92 10.36
CA MET A 265 -18.92 -25.67 10.11
C MET A 265 -18.89 -24.70 11.31
N GLN A 266 -18.94 -25.25 12.52
CA GLN A 266 -18.93 -24.46 13.76
C GLN A 266 -17.58 -23.82 14.09
N LYS A 267 -16.49 -24.22 13.42
CA LYS A 267 -15.16 -23.62 13.56
C LYS A 267 -15.01 -22.30 12.79
N ILE A 268 -15.96 -21.97 11.91
CA ILE A 268 -15.99 -20.67 11.24
C ILE A 268 -16.25 -19.57 12.29
N ASP A 269 -15.37 -18.57 12.35
CA ASP A 269 -15.34 -17.58 13.43
C ASP A 269 -16.43 -16.48 13.31
N GLY A 270 -16.81 -15.90 14.45
CA GLY A 270 -17.48 -14.61 14.57
C GLY A 270 -18.84 -14.41 13.88
N LYS A 271 -19.19 -13.15 13.57
CA LYS A 271 -20.38 -12.83 12.74
C LYS A 271 -20.18 -13.19 11.28
N LEU A 272 -18.95 -13.42 10.82
CA LEU A 272 -18.62 -14.03 9.54
C LEU A 272 -19.38 -15.34 9.36
N ARG A 273 -19.38 -16.22 10.38
CA ARG A 273 -20.22 -17.41 10.39
C ARG A 273 -21.70 -17.08 10.18
N VAL A 274 -22.27 -16.12 10.90
CA VAL A 274 -23.70 -15.77 10.73
C VAL A 274 -23.99 -15.28 9.30
N CYS A 275 -23.15 -14.39 8.77
CA CYS A 275 -23.31 -13.81 7.44
C CYS A 275 -23.11 -14.82 6.31
N TYR A 276 -22.17 -15.76 6.44
CA TYR A 276 -21.84 -16.70 5.37
C TYR A 276 -22.48 -18.07 5.56
N GLU A 277 -22.63 -18.60 6.78
CA GLU A 277 -23.29 -19.88 7.03
C GLU A 277 -24.77 -19.81 6.63
N ASN A 278 -25.52 -18.86 7.19
CA ASN A 278 -26.98 -18.83 7.03
C ASN A 278 -27.41 -18.29 5.66
N ASP A 279 -26.73 -17.25 5.17
CA ASP A 279 -27.16 -16.57 3.96
C ASP A 279 -26.52 -17.11 2.67
N LEU A 280 -25.42 -17.88 2.76
CA LEU A 280 -24.68 -18.39 1.60
C LEU A 280 -24.41 -19.91 1.65
N LEU A 281 -23.55 -20.40 2.56
CA LEU A 281 -23.08 -21.79 2.58
C LEU A 281 -24.23 -22.79 2.71
N LYS A 282 -25.23 -22.57 3.56
CA LYS A 282 -26.41 -23.45 3.66
C LYS A 282 -27.19 -23.57 2.35
N LYS A 283 -27.26 -22.50 1.56
CA LYS A 283 -27.98 -22.49 0.28
C LYS A 283 -27.15 -23.08 -0.87
N ILE A 284 -25.83 -22.95 -0.81
CA ILE A 284 -24.89 -23.58 -1.76
C ILE A 284 -24.74 -25.08 -1.48
N LEU A 285 -24.70 -25.47 -0.21
CA LEU A 285 -24.55 -26.85 0.26
C LEU A 285 -25.89 -27.54 0.50
N GLU A 286 -26.98 -27.02 -0.07
CA GLU A 286 -28.27 -27.69 -0.08
C GLU A 286 -28.14 -29.05 -0.78
N ARG A 287 -28.63 -30.10 -0.11
CA ARG A 287 -28.46 -31.50 -0.56
C ARG A 287 -29.31 -31.77 -1.78
N ASP A 288 -30.50 -31.18 -1.85
CA ASP A 288 -31.40 -31.27 -2.99
C ASP A 288 -30.93 -30.33 -4.12
N PRO A 289 -30.44 -30.85 -5.26
CA PRO A 289 -29.89 -30.01 -6.34
C PRO A 289 -30.91 -29.02 -6.92
N ASP A 290 -32.21 -29.32 -6.86
CA ASP A 290 -33.28 -28.47 -7.37
C ASP A 290 -33.54 -27.26 -6.46
N LYS A 291 -33.26 -27.40 -5.16
CA LYS A 291 -33.35 -26.31 -4.17
C LYS A 291 -32.05 -25.53 -4.02
N ARG A 292 -30.92 -26.13 -4.41
CA ARG A 292 -29.58 -25.52 -4.36
C ARG A 292 -29.51 -24.25 -5.21
N MET A 293 -28.69 -23.28 -4.83
CA MET A 293 -28.46 -22.08 -5.65
C MET A 293 -27.88 -22.42 -7.03
N THR A 294 -28.13 -21.57 -8.03
CA THR A 294 -27.33 -21.54 -9.27
C THR A 294 -26.07 -20.70 -9.07
N SER A 295 -25.03 -20.90 -9.90
CA SER A 295 -23.82 -20.06 -9.87
C SER A 295 -24.15 -18.57 -10.02
N ARG A 296 -25.15 -18.22 -10.85
CA ARG A 296 -25.65 -16.84 -10.98
C ARG A 296 -26.24 -16.28 -9.68
N GLN A 297 -27.04 -17.07 -8.98
CA GLN A 297 -27.57 -16.67 -7.67
C GLN A 297 -26.45 -16.49 -6.65
N VAL A 298 -25.41 -17.34 -6.69
CA VAL A 298 -24.24 -17.22 -5.81
C VAL A 298 -23.52 -15.89 -6.03
N VAL A 299 -23.26 -15.51 -7.29
CA VAL A 299 -22.67 -14.22 -7.63
C VAL A 299 -23.52 -13.05 -7.11
N HIS A 300 -24.84 -13.09 -7.31
CA HIS A 300 -25.73 -12.02 -6.82
C HIS A 300 -25.66 -11.89 -5.29
N GLN A 301 -25.77 -13.01 -4.57
CA GLN A 301 -25.71 -13.00 -3.10
C GLN A 301 -24.37 -12.48 -2.59
N LEU A 302 -23.25 -12.87 -3.21
CA LEU A 302 -21.92 -12.38 -2.83
C LEU A 302 -21.74 -10.88 -3.12
N LYS A 303 -22.32 -10.35 -4.21
CA LYS A 303 -22.35 -8.90 -4.47
C LYS A 303 -23.12 -8.14 -3.39
N ASP A 304 -24.27 -8.66 -2.97
CA ASP A 304 -25.05 -8.07 -1.88
C ASP A 304 -24.28 -8.10 -0.55
N THR A 305 -23.61 -9.20 -0.25
CA THR A 305 -22.75 -9.33 0.94
C THR A 305 -21.59 -8.36 0.89
N LYS A 306 -20.90 -8.23 -0.26
CA LYS A 306 -19.82 -7.27 -0.45
C LYS A 306 -20.28 -5.84 -0.19
N ASN A 307 -21.42 -5.43 -0.72
CA ASN A 307 -22.00 -4.10 -0.48
C ASN A 307 -22.27 -3.85 1.02
N LYS A 308 -22.76 -4.85 1.75
CA LYS A 308 -22.97 -4.75 3.21
C LYS A 308 -21.65 -4.59 3.97
N ILE A 309 -20.63 -5.36 3.60
CA ILE A 309 -19.29 -5.30 4.21
C ILE A 309 -18.66 -3.92 3.94
N THR A 310 -18.73 -3.43 2.70
CA THR A 310 -18.25 -2.08 2.35
C THR A 310 -18.99 -0.98 3.12
N GLY A 311 -20.29 -1.15 3.39
CA GLY A 311 -21.02 -0.26 4.30
C GLY A 311 -20.46 -0.25 5.72
N LYS A 312 -20.01 -1.40 6.23
CA LYS A 312 -19.38 -1.54 7.55
C LYS A 312 -17.94 -1.01 7.60
N GLU A 313 -17.20 -1.12 6.51
CA GLU A 313 -15.89 -0.47 6.36
C GLU A 313 -16.02 1.06 6.43
N LYS A 314 -17.01 1.63 5.72
CA LYS A 314 -17.32 3.06 5.83
C LYS A 314 -17.75 3.46 7.24
N GLU A 315 -18.54 2.63 7.91
CA GLU A 315 -18.94 2.86 9.31
C GLU A 315 -17.71 2.88 10.25
N LEU A 316 -16.71 2.02 10.03
CA LEU A 316 -15.45 2.05 10.78
C LEU A 316 -14.69 3.36 10.53
N LEU A 317 -14.54 3.76 9.26
CA LEU A 317 -13.85 4.99 8.90
C LEU A 317 -14.54 6.21 9.54
N GLU A 318 -15.87 6.29 9.46
CA GLU A 318 -16.65 7.34 10.13
C GLU A 318 -16.50 7.32 11.65
N LEU A 319 -16.52 6.13 12.26
CA LEU A 319 -16.33 5.95 13.69
C LEU A 319 -14.98 6.48 14.16
N CYS A 320 -13.90 6.18 13.44
CA CYS A 320 -12.55 6.69 13.72
C CYS A 320 -12.38 8.18 13.38
N GLY A 321 -13.27 8.76 12.58
CA GLY A 321 -13.23 10.17 12.18
C GLY A 321 -14.07 11.13 13.03
N ARG A 322 -14.78 10.64 14.06
CA ARG A 322 -15.58 11.45 15.00
C ARG A 322 -14.90 11.45 16.38
N ASP A 323 -14.90 12.60 17.06
CA ASP A 323 -14.32 12.72 18.41
C ASP A 323 -15.14 11.91 19.45
N SER A 324 -14.44 11.34 20.43
CA SER A 324 -14.76 10.02 20.98
C SER A 324 -16.02 9.92 21.82
N ARG A 325 -16.68 8.78 21.61
CA ARG A 325 -17.56 8.13 22.59
C ARG A 325 -16.73 7.14 23.41
N SER A 326 -17.09 6.91 24.68
CA SER A 326 -16.43 5.95 25.58
C SER A 326 -16.46 4.50 25.08
N ASP A 327 -17.29 4.19 24.08
CA ASP A 327 -17.51 2.85 23.53
C ASP A 327 -16.78 2.58 22.20
N LEU A 328 -15.80 3.42 21.82
CA LEU A 328 -15.09 3.32 20.54
C LEU A 328 -14.47 1.93 20.30
N THR A 329 -13.72 1.41 21.28
CA THR A 329 -13.03 0.12 21.17
C THR A 329 -14.01 -1.05 21.06
N GLU A 330 -15.14 -1.01 21.77
CA GLU A 330 -16.19 -2.00 21.68
C GLU A 330 -16.87 -1.98 20.30
N LYS A 331 -17.13 -0.79 19.75
CA LYS A 331 -17.68 -0.64 18.40
C LYS A 331 -16.74 -1.15 17.32
N ILE A 332 -15.43 -0.88 17.42
CA ILE A 332 -14.42 -1.44 16.52
C ILE A 332 -14.47 -2.97 16.56
N LYS A 333 -14.45 -3.57 17.76
CA LYS A 333 -14.59 -5.03 17.93
C LYS A 333 -15.86 -5.56 17.28
N ASN A 334 -16.99 -4.88 17.46
CA ASN A 334 -18.28 -5.28 16.88
C ASN A 334 -18.33 -5.22 15.35
N LEU A 335 -17.61 -4.27 14.72
CA LEU A 335 -17.53 -4.11 13.27
C LEU A 335 -16.62 -5.17 12.62
N ILE A 336 -15.51 -5.50 13.26
CA ILE A 336 -14.55 -6.50 12.74
C ILE A 336 -15.17 -7.88 12.63
N GLN A 337 -16.15 -8.20 13.48
CA GLN A 337 -16.89 -9.45 13.40
C GLN A 337 -17.56 -9.69 12.04
N PHE A 338 -17.85 -8.65 11.25
CA PHE A 338 -18.41 -8.78 9.90
C PHE A 338 -17.36 -9.16 8.84
N GLY A 339 -16.10 -9.32 9.25
CA GLY A 339 -14.98 -9.58 8.36
C GLY A 339 -14.70 -8.40 7.43
N ILE A 340 -14.75 -7.17 7.94
CA ILE A 340 -14.37 -5.99 7.15
C ILE A 340 -12.88 -6.02 6.78
N ASN A 341 -12.50 -5.36 5.70
CA ASN A 341 -11.10 -5.02 5.46
C ASN A 341 -10.70 -3.84 6.36
N LEU A 342 -9.86 -4.09 7.36
CA LEU A 342 -9.34 -3.03 8.25
C LEU A 342 -8.50 -1.97 7.52
N ASN A 343 -7.93 -2.35 6.38
CA ASN A 343 -7.14 -1.47 5.51
C ASN A 343 -7.98 -0.82 4.41
N ALA A 344 -9.31 -0.92 4.47
CA ALA A 344 -10.18 -0.14 3.60
C ALA A 344 -9.88 1.36 3.76
N LYS A 345 -9.83 2.06 2.63
CA LYS A 345 -9.46 3.47 2.54
C LYS A 345 -10.68 4.34 2.18
N ASP A 346 -10.70 5.57 2.67
CA ASP A 346 -11.63 6.61 2.20
C ASP A 346 -11.17 7.21 0.85
N ASP A 347 -11.93 8.18 0.34
CA ASP A 347 -11.67 8.85 -0.95
C ASP A 347 -10.36 9.67 -0.98
N GLY A 348 -9.68 9.85 0.16
CA GLY A 348 -8.35 10.45 0.23
C GLY A 348 -7.27 9.45 0.64
N GLY A 349 -7.52 8.15 0.46
CA GLY A 349 -6.56 7.09 0.73
C GLY A 349 -6.42 6.72 2.21
N ARG A 350 -7.25 7.26 3.11
CA ARG A 350 -7.04 7.13 4.56
C ARG A 350 -7.72 5.89 5.12
N ASN A 351 -6.98 5.04 5.82
CA ASN A 351 -7.54 3.94 6.59
C ASN A 351 -8.05 4.42 7.97
N ALA A 352 -8.58 3.49 8.77
CA ALA A 352 -9.10 3.80 10.09
C ALA A 352 -8.05 4.41 11.05
N LEU A 353 -6.78 3.99 10.94
CA LEU A 353 -5.69 4.51 11.78
C LEU A 353 -5.36 5.98 11.43
N HIS A 354 -5.33 6.34 10.15
CA HIS A 354 -5.17 7.73 9.69
C HIS A 354 -6.28 8.62 10.23
N ARG A 355 -7.54 8.21 10.07
CA ARG A 355 -8.68 8.98 10.57
C ARG A 355 -8.65 9.14 12.09
N LEU A 356 -8.30 8.07 12.81
CA LEU A 356 -8.16 8.10 14.26
C LEU A 356 -7.10 9.12 14.69
N CYS A 357 -5.91 9.08 14.07
CA CYS A 357 -4.80 9.99 14.39
C CYS A 357 -5.09 11.46 14.01
N ARG A 358 -5.88 11.68 12.96
CA ARG A 358 -6.24 13.02 12.48
C ARG A 358 -7.29 13.70 13.35
N PHE A 359 -8.30 12.97 13.82
CA PHE A 359 -9.52 13.56 14.39
C PHE A 359 -9.72 13.30 15.88
N ASN A 360 -8.93 12.45 16.53
CA ASN A 360 -9.11 12.12 17.94
C ASN A 360 -7.96 12.62 18.82
N SER A 361 -8.33 13.26 19.93
CA SER A 361 -7.39 13.86 20.88
C SER A 361 -7.79 13.60 22.35
N ASN A 362 -8.35 12.44 22.65
CA ASN A 362 -8.76 12.06 24.01
C ASN A 362 -8.00 10.81 24.49
N SER A 363 -8.24 10.36 25.72
CA SER A 363 -7.56 9.19 26.33
C SER A 363 -7.82 7.89 25.57
N ASN A 364 -8.97 7.76 24.90
CA ASN A 364 -9.35 6.54 24.17
C ASN A 364 -8.54 6.35 22.88
N LEU A 365 -7.82 7.38 22.43
CA LEU A 365 -6.93 7.31 21.26
C LEU A 365 -5.92 6.16 21.39
N ILE A 366 -5.27 6.05 22.55
CA ILE A 366 -4.21 5.07 22.80
C ILE A 366 -4.75 3.64 22.74
N ASP A 367 -5.89 3.39 23.39
CA ASP A 367 -6.52 2.07 23.40
C ASP A 367 -7.05 1.68 22.01
N ALA A 368 -7.58 2.65 21.26
CA ALA A 368 -8.06 2.42 19.89
C ALA A 368 -6.90 2.15 18.91
N ILE A 369 -5.78 2.88 18.99
CA ILE A 369 -4.57 2.61 18.19
C ILE A 369 -4.08 1.19 18.48
N ARG A 370 -3.93 0.84 19.76
CA ARG A 370 -3.46 -0.48 20.19
C ARG A 370 -4.37 -1.59 19.66
N LEU A 371 -5.67 -1.40 19.78
CA LEU A 371 -6.67 -2.36 19.31
C LEU A 371 -6.59 -2.57 17.79
N LEU A 372 -6.56 -1.50 16.98
CA LEU A 372 -6.50 -1.61 15.52
C LEU A 372 -5.24 -2.34 15.06
N ILE A 373 -4.09 -2.05 15.66
CA ILE A 373 -2.82 -2.72 15.32
C ILE A 373 -2.83 -4.19 15.76
N GLN A 374 -3.36 -4.51 16.94
CA GLN A 374 -3.53 -5.90 17.37
C GLN A 374 -4.44 -6.71 16.44
N LEU A 375 -5.36 -6.05 15.75
CA LEU A 375 -6.27 -6.66 14.78
C LEU A 375 -5.69 -6.71 13.36
N GLY A 376 -4.46 -6.24 13.16
CA GLY A 376 -3.74 -6.36 11.89
C GLY A 376 -3.97 -5.22 10.90
N ILE A 377 -4.35 -4.02 11.35
CA ILE A 377 -4.27 -2.84 10.48
C ILE A 377 -2.82 -2.62 10.07
N ASP A 378 -2.59 -2.23 8.82
CA ASP A 378 -1.28 -1.86 8.34
C ASP A 378 -0.88 -0.50 8.96
N VAL A 379 0.06 -0.56 9.90
CA VAL A 379 0.59 0.61 10.62
C VAL A 379 1.39 1.54 9.68
N ASN A 380 1.90 1.01 8.57
CA ASN A 380 2.72 1.72 7.60
C ASN A 380 1.97 2.13 6.33
N ALA A 381 0.64 1.95 6.30
CA ALA A 381 -0.18 2.43 5.21
C ALA A 381 0.06 3.91 4.98
N LYS A 382 0.04 4.33 3.71
CA LYS A 382 0.05 5.72 3.30
C LYS A 382 -1.29 6.10 2.69
N ASP A 383 -1.74 7.32 2.93
CA ASP A 383 -2.87 7.91 2.22
C ASP A 383 -2.46 8.49 0.86
N ASP A 384 -3.37 9.16 0.16
CA ASP A 384 -3.13 9.62 -1.21
C ASP A 384 -2.16 10.82 -1.28
N ASP A 385 -1.84 11.45 -0.15
CA ASP A 385 -0.81 12.49 -0.02
C ASP A 385 0.54 11.88 0.42
N GLY A 386 0.62 10.55 0.53
CA GLY A 386 1.79 9.84 1.05
C GLY A 386 1.90 9.84 2.58
N TRP A 387 0.89 10.33 3.31
CA TRP A 387 0.96 10.47 4.77
C TRP A 387 0.72 9.15 5.47
N ASN A 388 1.57 8.84 6.45
CA ASN A 388 1.29 7.81 7.45
C ASN A 388 0.61 8.40 8.70
N ALA A 389 0.28 7.55 9.67
CA ALA A 389 -0.38 7.98 10.91
C ALA A 389 0.39 9.01 11.75
N LEU A 390 1.74 9.03 11.72
CA LEU A 390 2.56 10.02 12.44
C LEU A 390 2.40 11.44 11.86
N HIS A 391 2.30 11.57 10.53
CA HIS A 391 2.07 12.86 9.87
C HIS A 391 0.75 13.47 10.36
N HIS A 392 -0.33 12.66 10.38
CA HIS A 392 -1.64 13.07 10.87
C HIS A 392 -1.62 13.52 12.34
N LEU A 393 -0.92 12.79 13.22
CA LEU A 393 -0.75 13.17 14.62
C LEU A 393 -0.03 14.52 14.77
N CYS A 394 1.08 14.72 14.06
CA CYS A 394 1.89 15.93 14.19
C CYS A 394 1.18 17.18 13.65
N CYS A 395 0.37 17.04 12.61
CA CYS A 395 -0.35 18.14 11.99
C CYS A 395 -1.60 18.56 12.78
N ASN A 396 -2.32 17.60 13.41
CA ASN A 396 -3.69 17.85 13.90
C ASN A 396 -3.85 17.73 15.42
N ASN A 397 -2.86 17.18 16.14
CA ASN A 397 -3.00 16.89 17.56
C ASN A 397 -1.98 17.65 18.40
N SER A 398 -2.46 18.29 19.46
CA SER A 398 -1.64 19.15 20.34
C SER A 398 -1.97 18.94 21.83
N ASN A 399 -2.55 17.79 22.17
CA ASN A 399 -2.93 17.45 23.54
C ASN A 399 -1.79 16.75 24.33
N SER A 400 -2.05 16.43 25.59
CA SER A 400 -1.13 15.68 26.46
C SER A 400 -0.82 14.25 25.99
N ASN A 401 -1.71 13.64 25.20
CA ASN A 401 -1.60 12.24 24.77
C ASN A 401 -0.78 12.08 23.48
N LEU A 402 -0.40 13.17 22.81
CA LEU A 402 0.39 13.14 21.58
C LEU A 402 1.68 12.32 21.76
N ILE A 403 2.42 12.58 22.84
CA ILE A 403 3.69 11.91 23.15
C ILE A 403 3.48 10.40 23.31
N ASP A 404 2.43 10.00 24.05
CA ASP A 404 2.14 8.59 24.29
C ASP A 404 1.65 7.88 23.02
N ALA A 405 0.89 8.57 22.15
CA ALA A 405 0.43 8.06 20.86
C ALA A 405 1.61 7.84 19.90
N ILE A 406 2.51 8.83 19.78
CA ILE A 406 3.73 8.71 18.99
C ILE A 406 4.60 7.56 19.51
N ARG A 407 4.81 7.49 20.83
CA ARG A 407 5.60 6.43 21.45
C ARG A 407 5.00 5.05 21.16
N LEU A 408 3.68 4.91 21.25
CA LEU A 408 2.99 3.66 20.95
C LEU A 408 3.13 3.26 19.47
N LEU A 409 2.92 4.19 18.53
CA LEU A 409 3.05 3.88 17.10
C LEU A 409 4.47 3.44 16.74
N ILE A 410 5.50 4.13 17.27
CA ILE A 410 6.91 3.76 17.08
C ILE A 410 7.20 2.38 17.68
N GLN A 411 6.71 2.10 18.89
CA GLN A 411 6.83 0.77 19.51
C GLN A 411 6.17 -0.34 18.70
N LEU A 412 5.11 -0.01 17.97
CA LEU A 412 4.36 -0.93 17.14
C LEU A 412 4.81 -0.96 15.66
N GLY A 413 5.99 -0.38 15.36
CA GLY A 413 6.66 -0.57 14.08
C GLY A 413 6.25 0.39 12.96
N ILE A 414 5.68 1.56 13.30
CA ILE A 414 5.52 2.61 12.28
C ILE A 414 6.91 3.09 11.80
N ASP A 415 7.02 3.32 10.50
CA ASP A 415 8.21 3.94 9.91
C ASP A 415 8.25 5.42 10.28
N VAL A 416 9.14 5.76 11.22
CA VAL A 416 9.38 7.13 11.69
C VAL A 416 9.98 8.02 10.60
N ASN A 417 10.64 7.43 9.59
CA ASN A 417 11.32 8.12 8.50
C ASN A 417 10.51 8.13 7.20
N ALA A 418 9.26 7.65 7.24
CA ALA A 418 8.37 7.75 6.09
C ALA A 418 8.27 9.21 5.64
N LYS A 419 8.40 9.40 4.32
CA LYS A 419 8.16 10.67 3.65
C LYS A 419 6.79 10.69 2.97
N ASP A 420 6.13 11.83 3.03
CA ASP A 420 4.97 12.14 2.19
C ASP A 420 5.38 12.42 0.74
N ASP A 421 4.41 12.71 -0.13
CA ASP A 421 4.66 12.94 -1.55
C ASP A 421 5.45 14.24 -1.82
N ASP A 422 5.44 15.19 -0.86
CA ASP A 422 6.28 16.39 -0.86
C ASP A 422 7.69 16.11 -0.31
N GLY A 423 8.02 14.86 0.06
CA GLY A 423 9.31 14.49 0.61
C GLY A 423 9.50 14.82 2.10
N ARG A 424 8.44 15.26 2.79
CA ARG A 424 8.48 15.67 4.20
C ARG A 424 8.29 14.47 5.11
N ASN A 425 9.05 14.43 6.20
CA ASN A 425 8.80 13.49 7.31
C ASN A 425 7.93 14.15 8.41
N ALA A 426 7.57 13.38 9.44
CA ALA A 426 6.75 13.86 10.56
C ALA A 426 7.33 15.07 11.32
N LEU A 427 8.66 15.25 11.36
CA LEU A 427 9.32 16.38 12.03
C LEU A 427 9.04 17.71 11.30
N HIS A 428 8.98 17.70 9.96
CA HIS A 428 8.63 18.90 9.18
C HIS A 428 7.21 19.39 9.55
N HIS A 429 6.25 18.47 9.57
CA HIS A 429 4.86 18.77 9.95
C HIS A 429 4.75 19.25 11.40
N LEU A 430 5.49 18.64 12.32
CA LEU A 430 5.56 19.06 13.71
C LEU A 430 6.06 20.51 13.83
N CYS A 431 7.17 20.86 13.18
CA CYS A 431 7.75 22.20 13.21
C CYS A 431 6.85 23.25 12.54
N ARG A 432 6.10 22.87 11.50
CA ARG A 432 5.19 23.76 10.77
C ARG A 432 3.90 24.06 11.54
N PHE A 433 3.29 23.07 12.18
CA PHE A 433 1.92 23.18 12.68
C PHE A 433 1.78 23.15 14.21
N ASN A 434 2.76 22.61 14.95
CA ASN A 434 2.65 22.52 16.41
C ASN A 434 3.23 23.76 17.11
N SER A 435 2.35 24.53 17.74
CA SER A 435 2.69 25.75 18.47
C SER A 435 2.57 25.62 20.00
N LYS A 436 2.35 24.41 20.54
CA LYS A 436 2.00 24.21 21.96
C LYS A 436 3.13 23.61 22.80
N THR A 437 2.84 23.44 24.10
CA THR A 437 3.79 23.08 25.17
C THR A 437 4.56 21.77 24.97
N ASN A 438 4.06 20.83 24.16
CA ASN A 438 4.66 19.51 23.98
C ASN A 438 5.65 19.42 22.80
N LEU A 439 5.87 20.51 22.05
CA LEU A 439 6.77 20.52 20.89
C LEU A 439 8.17 19.97 21.22
N ILE A 440 8.77 20.47 22.30
CA ILE A 440 10.14 20.11 22.71
C ILE A 440 10.23 18.62 23.05
N ASP A 441 9.28 18.10 23.82
CA ASP A 441 9.25 16.69 24.21
C ASP A 441 9.05 15.76 23.00
N VAL A 442 8.28 16.18 22.00
CA VAL A 442 8.07 15.39 20.78
C VAL A 442 9.30 15.42 19.88
N ILE A 443 9.95 16.58 19.70
CA ILE A 443 11.24 16.67 18.98
C ILE A 443 12.27 15.75 19.65
N GLN A 444 12.36 15.82 20.97
CA GLN A 444 13.23 14.97 21.78
C GLN A 444 12.95 13.48 21.55
N LEU A 445 11.68 13.09 21.64
CA LEU A 445 11.25 11.71 21.39
C LEU A 445 11.59 11.25 19.97
N PHE A 446 11.32 12.05 18.94
CA PHE A 446 11.60 11.66 17.56
C PHE A 446 13.09 11.43 17.30
N ILE A 447 13.94 12.32 17.79
CA ILE A 447 15.39 12.20 17.65
C ILE A 447 15.90 10.95 18.37
N ASP A 448 15.42 10.70 19.60
CA ASP A 448 15.78 9.49 20.36
C ASP A 448 15.26 8.19 19.71
N LYS A 449 14.28 8.31 18.81
CA LYS A 449 13.72 7.20 18.01
C LYS A 449 14.24 7.13 16.58
N GLY A 450 15.27 7.92 16.25
CA GLY A 450 15.98 7.80 14.99
C GLY A 450 15.26 8.44 13.80
N ILE A 451 14.46 9.49 14.03
CA ILE A 451 14.02 10.34 12.91
C ILE A 451 15.25 10.96 12.25
N ASP A 452 15.24 11.03 10.92
CA ASP A 452 16.23 11.76 10.15
C ASP A 452 15.98 13.26 10.31
N VAL A 453 16.72 13.87 11.25
CA VAL A 453 16.66 15.30 11.55
C VAL A 453 17.13 16.16 10.35
N ASN A 454 17.94 15.60 9.46
CA ASN A 454 18.50 16.26 8.29
C ASN A 454 17.75 15.95 6.99
N ALA A 455 16.62 15.23 7.08
CA ALA A 455 15.78 15.00 5.93
C ALA A 455 15.40 16.34 5.30
N LYS A 456 15.53 16.39 3.97
CA LYS A 456 15.00 17.47 3.14
C LYS A 456 13.75 17.00 2.41
N ASP A 457 12.80 17.92 2.27
CA ASP A 457 11.66 17.76 1.39
C ASP A 457 12.02 18.05 -0.08
N ASN A 458 11.04 17.99 -0.98
CA ASN A 458 11.25 18.15 -2.41
C ASN A 458 11.67 19.56 -2.83
N ASP A 459 11.47 20.57 -1.96
CA ASP A 459 11.91 21.95 -2.17
C ASP A 459 13.28 22.19 -1.48
N GLY A 460 13.89 21.14 -0.92
CA GLY A 460 15.17 21.23 -0.21
C GLY A 460 15.05 21.71 1.25
N TRP A 461 13.83 21.88 1.78
CA TRP A 461 13.62 22.37 3.14
C TRP A 461 13.89 21.28 4.17
N ASN A 462 14.58 21.65 5.24
CA ASN A 462 14.63 20.85 6.47
C ASN A 462 13.63 21.37 7.53
N ALA A 463 13.51 20.67 8.66
CA ALA A 463 12.60 21.06 9.73
C ALA A 463 12.85 22.46 10.34
N LEU A 464 14.09 22.96 10.31
CA LEU A 464 14.44 24.29 10.83
C LEU A 464 13.84 25.41 9.98
N HIS A 465 13.73 25.23 8.66
CA HIS A 465 13.06 26.19 7.77
C HIS A 465 11.60 26.39 8.17
N TYR A 466 10.86 25.29 8.34
CA TYR A 466 9.47 25.31 8.80
C TYR A 466 9.32 25.92 10.19
N LEU A 467 10.23 25.60 11.10
CA LEU A 467 10.22 26.13 12.46
C LEU A 467 10.40 27.67 12.47
N CYS A 468 11.32 28.20 11.66
CA CYS A 468 11.59 29.63 11.56
C CYS A 468 10.49 30.41 10.82
N LEU A 469 9.79 29.77 9.88
CA LEU A 469 8.63 30.36 9.21
C LEU A 469 7.39 30.47 10.13
N ASN A 470 7.25 29.55 11.09
CA ASN A 470 6.09 29.51 11.99
C ASN A 470 6.11 30.66 13.01
N ASP A 471 5.19 31.62 12.85
CA ASP A 471 5.08 32.84 13.66
C ASP A 471 4.37 32.68 15.00
N SER A 472 3.76 31.52 15.23
CA SER A 472 2.86 31.27 16.35
C SER A 472 3.49 30.42 17.45
N ASN A 473 4.78 30.10 17.36
CA ASN A 473 5.45 29.17 18.26
C ASN A 473 6.10 29.83 19.48
N SER A 474 5.48 29.68 20.66
CA SER A 474 6.02 30.22 21.92
C SER A 474 7.34 29.55 22.36
N ASN A 475 7.63 28.35 21.86
CA ASN A 475 8.80 27.54 22.23
C ASN A 475 9.91 27.59 21.17
N LEU A 476 9.85 28.57 20.24
CA LEU A 476 10.79 28.69 19.13
C LEU A 476 12.27 28.58 19.57
N ILE A 477 12.65 29.34 20.61
CA ILE A 477 14.04 29.42 21.08
C ILE A 477 14.55 28.06 21.55
N ASP A 478 13.76 27.34 22.36
CA ASP A 478 14.16 26.03 22.87
C ASP A 478 14.15 24.96 21.77
N ALA A 479 13.24 25.07 20.80
CA ALA A 479 13.18 24.16 19.66
C ALA A 479 14.38 24.34 18.72
N ILE A 480 14.77 25.59 18.41
CA ILE A 480 15.99 25.90 17.64
C ILE A 480 17.22 25.32 18.35
N ARG A 481 17.35 25.60 19.66
CA ARG A 481 18.48 25.11 20.45
C ARG A 481 18.55 23.59 20.42
N LEU A 482 17.43 22.91 20.63
CA LEU A 482 17.39 21.45 20.64
C LEU A 482 17.74 20.86 19.28
N LEU A 483 17.14 21.33 18.18
CA LEU A 483 17.40 20.79 16.85
C LEU A 483 18.88 20.94 16.45
N ILE A 484 19.50 22.10 16.71
CA ILE A 484 20.92 22.34 16.40
C ILE A 484 21.84 21.52 17.29
N GLN A 485 21.57 21.43 18.60
CA GLN A 485 22.33 20.54 19.49
C GLN A 485 22.25 19.07 19.08
N ARG A 486 21.18 18.68 18.39
CA ARG A 486 20.96 17.32 17.87
C ARG A 486 21.40 17.14 16.43
N GLY A 487 22.12 18.11 15.86
CA GLY A 487 22.82 17.96 14.59
C GLY A 487 21.95 18.22 13.36
N ILE A 488 20.87 19.01 13.47
CA ILE A 488 20.27 19.60 12.26
C ILE A 488 21.29 20.50 11.57
N ASP A 489 21.38 20.41 10.25
CA ASP A 489 22.20 21.30 9.44
C ASP A 489 21.58 22.71 9.45
N VAL A 490 22.14 23.58 10.29
CA VAL A 490 21.74 24.98 10.44
C VAL A 490 21.96 25.80 9.16
N ASN A 491 22.86 25.36 8.29
CA ASN A 491 23.23 26.02 7.03
C ASN A 491 22.65 25.33 5.81
N ALA A 492 21.75 24.36 6.00
CA ALA A 492 21.03 23.74 4.89
C ALA A 492 20.33 24.83 4.08
N LYS A 493 20.55 24.81 2.77
CA LYS A 493 19.82 25.63 1.80
C LYS A 493 18.71 24.82 1.15
N ASP A 494 17.62 25.49 0.87
CA ASP A 494 16.55 25.03 0.00
C ASP A 494 16.90 25.25 -1.48
N ASP A 495 15.95 24.95 -2.37
CA ASP A 495 16.11 25.08 -3.82
C ASP A 495 16.17 26.54 -4.31
N ASP A 496 15.75 27.52 -3.48
CA ASP A 496 15.94 28.96 -3.72
C ASP A 496 17.28 29.47 -3.13
N GLY A 497 18.11 28.59 -2.58
CA GLY A 497 19.36 28.95 -1.90
C GLY A 497 19.17 29.58 -0.51
N GLN A 498 17.94 29.62 0.01
CA GLN A 498 17.60 30.18 1.32
C GLN A 498 17.86 29.14 2.42
N HIS A 499 18.53 29.58 3.49
CA HIS A 499 18.57 28.89 4.78
C HIS A 499 17.61 29.51 5.80
N ALA A 500 17.46 28.89 6.97
CA ALA A 500 16.46 29.25 7.99
C ALA A 500 16.45 30.73 8.44
N LEU A 501 17.59 31.43 8.41
CA LEU A 501 17.66 32.85 8.80
C LEU A 501 16.84 33.74 7.85
N HIS A 502 16.83 33.45 6.55
CA HIS A 502 16.02 34.19 5.58
C HIS A 502 14.53 34.12 5.94
N TYR A 503 14.03 32.91 6.23
CA TYR A 503 12.64 32.71 6.64
C TYR A 503 12.30 33.35 7.98
N LEU A 504 13.22 33.28 8.95
CA LEU A 504 13.05 33.97 10.23
C LEU A 504 12.92 35.49 10.02
N CYS A 505 13.73 36.08 9.15
CA CYS A 505 13.68 37.51 8.82
C CYS A 505 12.42 37.92 8.02
N ARG A 506 11.73 36.97 7.38
CA ARG A 506 10.41 37.17 6.76
C ARG A 506 9.26 37.18 7.76
N ASN A 507 9.49 36.71 8.99
CA ASN A 507 8.44 36.50 9.99
C ASN A 507 8.11 37.80 10.75
N ILE A 508 6.95 38.38 10.47
CA ILE A 508 6.55 39.74 10.88
C ILE A 508 5.87 39.75 12.27
N SER A 509 5.44 38.61 12.80
CA SER A 509 4.61 38.53 14.02
C SER A 509 5.33 38.00 15.25
N ASN A 510 6.60 37.57 15.12
CA ASN A 510 7.30 36.87 16.19
C ASN A 510 7.90 37.83 17.23
N SER A 511 7.41 37.79 18.48
CA SER A 511 7.93 38.60 19.59
C SER A 511 9.37 38.26 19.98
N ASN A 512 9.83 37.05 19.64
CA ASN A 512 11.16 36.53 19.99
C ASN A 512 12.16 36.62 18.83
N LEU A 513 11.85 37.38 17.77
CA LEU A 513 12.68 37.49 16.55
C LEU A 513 14.16 37.80 16.88
N ILE A 514 14.41 38.79 17.74
CA ILE A 514 15.75 39.24 18.12
C ILE A 514 16.54 38.10 18.79
N ASP A 515 15.91 37.42 19.75
CA ASP A 515 16.57 36.34 20.48
C ASP A 515 16.78 35.11 19.59
N ALA A 516 15.86 34.84 18.66
CA ALA A 516 16.00 33.76 17.69
C ALA A 516 17.13 34.02 16.68
N ILE A 517 17.24 35.24 16.14
CA ILE A 517 18.36 35.66 15.27
C ILE A 517 19.68 35.48 16.02
N ARG A 518 19.77 36.04 17.24
CA ARG A 518 20.99 35.95 18.06
C ARG A 518 21.37 34.50 18.31
N LEU A 519 20.40 33.66 18.66
CA LEU A 519 20.63 32.24 18.93
C LEU A 519 21.12 31.50 17.68
N LEU A 520 20.50 31.68 16.52
CA LEU A 520 20.92 31.01 15.28
C LEU A 520 22.37 31.37 14.91
N ILE A 521 22.74 32.65 15.05
CA ILE A 521 24.12 33.12 14.79
C ILE A 521 25.10 32.51 15.78
N GLN A 522 24.78 32.54 17.07
CA GLN A 522 25.61 31.91 18.11
C GLN A 522 25.80 30.41 17.89
N LEU A 523 24.81 29.75 17.27
CA LEU A 523 24.84 28.33 16.95
C LEU A 523 25.37 28.03 15.54
N GLY A 524 25.97 29.01 14.86
CA GLY A 524 26.76 28.81 13.66
C GLY A 524 26.00 28.92 12.33
N ILE A 525 24.83 29.58 12.29
CA ILE A 525 24.24 29.97 11.01
C ILE A 525 25.13 31.00 10.32
N ASP A 526 25.34 30.84 9.01
CA ASP A 526 26.06 31.82 8.20
C ASP A 526 25.19 33.06 8.01
N VAL A 527 25.53 34.15 8.72
CA VAL A 527 24.81 35.42 8.64
C VAL A 527 24.92 36.08 7.25
N ASN A 528 25.94 35.72 6.47
CA ASN A 528 26.23 36.31 5.16
C ASN A 528 25.83 35.41 3.99
N ALA A 529 25.21 34.26 4.26
CA ALA A 529 24.73 33.40 3.20
C ALA A 529 23.69 34.13 2.34
N LYS A 530 23.76 33.83 1.04
CA LYS A 530 22.91 34.42 0.00
C LYS A 530 22.00 33.36 -0.60
N ASP A 531 20.78 33.78 -0.90
CA ASP A 531 19.87 33.05 -1.77
C ASP A 531 20.28 33.16 -3.25
N ASP A 532 19.56 32.47 -4.13
CA ASP A 532 19.84 32.42 -5.56
C ASP A 532 19.60 33.77 -6.26
N ASP A 533 18.82 34.66 -5.63
CA ASP A 533 18.66 36.07 -6.03
C ASP A 533 19.82 36.96 -5.54
N GLY A 534 20.82 36.41 -4.86
CA GLY A 534 21.96 37.15 -4.30
C GLY A 534 21.62 37.93 -3.03
N ARG A 535 20.43 37.72 -2.43
CA ARG A 535 19.98 38.41 -1.22
C ARG A 535 20.47 37.68 0.02
N ASN A 536 20.94 38.45 1.00
CA ASN A 536 21.19 37.97 2.36
C ASN A 536 19.98 38.23 3.28
N ALA A 537 20.06 37.80 4.54
CA ALA A 537 19.00 37.97 5.53
C ALA A 537 18.56 39.44 5.75
N LEU A 538 19.46 40.41 5.59
CA LEU A 538 19.13 41.83 5.73
C LEU A 538 18.18 42.31 4.62
N HIS A 539 18.37 41.85 3.37
CA HIS A 539 17.44 42.16 2.28
C HIS A 539 16.04 41.65 2.59
N HIS A 540 15.91 40.40 3.07
CA HIS A 540 14.62 39.82 3.46
C HIS A 540 13.98 40.57 4.63
N LEU A 541 14.76 40.88 5.68
CA LEU A 541 14.29 41.67 6.82
C LEU A 541 13.77 43.05 6.37
N CYS A 542 14.57 43.74 5.55
CA CYS A 542 14.23 45.03 4.96
C CYS A 542 13.13 44.97 3.91
N ARG A 543 12.77 43.80 3.36
CA ARG A 543 11.67 43.68 2.39
C ARG A 543 10.33 43.42 3.07
N PHE A 544 10.32 42.63 4.14
CA PHE A 544 9.10 42.06 4.70
C PHE A 544 8.72 42.55 6.10
N ASN A 545 9.67 43.02 6.93
CA ASN A 545 9.36 43.33 8.34
C ASN A 545 9.06 44.82 8.57
N SER A 546 7.82 45.15 8.91
CA SER A 546 7.37 46.53 9.17
C SER A 546 7.03 46.83 10.65
N LYS A 547 7.62 46.11 11.62
CA LYS A 547 7.31 46.27 13.06
C LYS A 547 8.30 47.16 13.81
N THR A 548 8.00 47.45 15.07
CA THR A 548 8.80 48.31 15.95
C THR A 548 10.22 47.78 16.18
N ASN A 549 10.39 46.46 16.20
CA ASN A 549 11.68 45.78 16.42
C ASN A 549 12.56 45.69 15.16
N LEU A 550 12.15 46.27 14.02
CA LEU A 550 12.95 46.28 12.78
C LEU A 550 14.35 46.88 13.01
N ILE A 551 14.42 48.02 13.72
CA ILE A 551 15.69 48.70 13.99
C ILE A 551 16.59 47.80 14.84
N ASP A 552 16.05 47.21 15.90
CA ASP A 552 16.81 46.32 16.79
C ASP A 552 17.33 45.09 16.03
N ALA A 553 16.53 44.53 15.11
CA ALA A 553 16.91 43.39 14.28
C ALA A 553 18.02 43.76 13.28
N ILE A 554 17.91 44.92 12.62
CA ILE A 554 18.96 45.45 11.74
C ILE A 554 20.23 45.67 12.55
N GLN A 555 20.14 46.34 13.71
CA GLN A 555 21.30 46.59 14.57
C GLN A 555 21.98 45.29 15.01
N LEU A 556 21.21 44.28 15.40
CA LEU A 556 21.74 42.98 15.77
C LEU A 556 22.47 42.32 14.60
N LEU A 557 21.85 42.22 13.42
CA LEU A 557 22.50 41.61 12.26
C LEU A 557 23.82 42.31 11.91
N ILE A 558 23.87 43.64 12.00
CA ILE A 558 25.11 44.42 11.77
C ILE A 558 26.15 44.17 12.86
N GLN A 559 25.75 44.08 14.12
CA GLN A 559 26.65 43.74 15.23
C GLN A 559 27.25 42.35 15.07
N GLU A 560 26.46 41.42 14.54
CA GLU A 560 26.86 40.03 14.27
C GLU A 560 27.57 39.86 12.91
N GLY A 561 27.89 40.96 12.22
CA GLY A 561 28.77 40.94 11.06
C GLY A 561 28.09 40.66 9.72
N ILE A 562 26.78 40.94 9.58
CA ILE A 562 26.15 40.94 8.25
C ILE A 562 26.80 42.00 7.36
N ASP A 563 27.09 41.66 6.11
CA ASP A 563 27.55 42.61 5.13
C ASP A 563 26.36 43.43 4.61
N VAL A 564 26.32 44.69 5.05
CA VAL A 564 25.28 45.67 4.71
C VAL A 564 25.37 46.16 3.26
N ASN A 565 26.52 45.98 2.60
CA ASN A 565 26.78 46.49 1.25
C ASN A 565 26.51 45.44 0.16
N GLU A 566 26.07 44.25 0.55
CA GLU A 566 25.73 43.20 -0.39
C GLU A 566 24.62 43.64 -1.34
N LYS A 567 24.71 43.12 -2.56
CA LYS A 567 23.79 43.45 -3.65
C LYS A 567 23.14 42.18 -4.17
N ASP A 568 21.83 42.25 -4.38
CA ASP A 568 21.07 41.23 -5.09
C ASP A 568 21.50 41.17 -6.58
N ASN A 569 21.01 40.17 -7.30
CA ASN A 569 21.30 39.99 -8.73
C ASN A 569 20.80 41.15 -9.61
N SER A 570 19.87 41.96 -9.10
CA SER A 570 19.42 43.22 -9.71
C SER A 570 20.29 44.42 -9.32
N ARG A 571 21.41 44.17 -8.64
CA ARG A 571 22.36 45.17 -8.11
C ARG A 571 21.76 46.12 -7.07
N ARG A 572 20.63 45.73 -6.46
CA ARG A 572 19.98 46.48 -5.38
C ARG A 572 20.54 46.02 -4.05
N ASN A 573 20.67 46.94 -3.10
CA ASN A 573 21.05 46.63 -1.71
C ASN A 573 19.80 46.67 -0.79
N ALA A 574 19.97 46.31 0.48
CA ALA A 574 18.88 46.27 1.45
C ALA A 574 18.15 47.63 1.65
N LEU A 575 18.81 48.78 1.42
CA LEU A 575 18.15 50.09 1.47
C LEU A 575 17.10 50.24 0.36
N HIS A 576 17.33 49.65 -0.82
CA HIS A 576 16.36 49.67 -1.91
C HIS A 576 15.11 48.85 -1.55
N ASP A 577 15.28 47.65 -0.97
CA ASP A 577 14.16 46.83 -0.50
C ASP A 577 13.38 47.53 0.63
N LEU A 578 14.09 48.20 1.55
CA LEU A 578 13.51 49.00 2.61
C LEU A 578 12.65 50.17 2.07
N CYS A 579 13.04 50.76 0.95
CA CYS A 579 12.28 51.84 0.30
C CYS A 579 11.06 51.33 -0.48
N GLU A 580 11.05 50.07 -0.92
CA GLU A 580 10.03 49.51 -1.82
C GLU A 580 8.71 49.21 -1.09
N ASN A 581 8.78 48.61 0.11
CA ASN A 581 7.60 47.99 0.74
C ASN A 581 7.18 48.55 2.11
N HIS A 582 7.80 49.65 2.58
CA HIS A 582 7.58 50.14 3.94
C HIS A 582 6.63 51.34 4.00
N SER A 583 5.71 51.30 4.95
CA SER A 583 4.81 52.41 5.35
C SER A 583 4.92 52.71 6.85
N ASN A 584 6.02 52.30 7.49
CA ASN A 584 6.20 52.32 8.95
C ASN A 584 6.67 53.70 9.46
N SER A 585 6.27 54.08 10.68
CA SER A 585 6.75 55.27 11.40
C SER A 585 8.27 55.26 11.62
N ASN A 586 8.88 54.08 11.74
CA ASN A 586 10.30 53.90 12.02
C ASN A 586 11.18 53.81 10.75
N LEU A 587 10.58 53.99 9.56
CA LEU A 587 11.28 53.86 8.28
C LEU A 587 12.47 54.83 8.16
N ILE A 588 12.28 56.09 8.57
CA ILE A 588 13.34 57.10 8.51
C ILE A 588 14.54 56.72 9.38
N ASP A 589 14.31 56.15 10.55
CA ASP A 589 15.37 55.75 11.48
C ASP A 589 16.11 54.50 10.99
N ALA A 590 15.39 53.55 10.39
CA ALA A 590 16.01 52.39 9.74
C ALA A 590 16.88 52.81 8.54
N ILE A 591 16.40 53.73 7.69
CA ILE A 591 17.17 54.29 6.57
C ILE A 591 18.41 55.03 7.10
N ARG A 592 18.23 55.89 8.12
CA ARG A 592 19.33 56.63 8.75
C ARG A 592 20.39 55.68 9.30
N LEU A 593 19.98 54.61 9.97
CA LEU A 593 20.89 53.59 10.48
C LEU A 593 21.71 52.95 9.37
N LEU A 594 21.08 52.49 8.28
CA LEU A 594 21.80 51.84 7.19
C LEU A 594 22.79 52.80 6.50
N ILE A 595 22.39 54.07 6.28
CA ILE A 595 23.28 55.12 5.73
C ILE A 595 24.48 55.36 6.64
N GLN A 596 24.27 55.47 7.96
CA GLN A 596 25.36 55.64 8.93
C GLN A 596 26.34 54.46 8.93
N ARG A 597 25.90 53.28 8.51
CA ARG A 597 26.73 52.08 8.36
C ARG A 597 27.33 51.93 6.96
N GLY A 598 27.19 52.97 6.12
CA GLY A 598 27.85 53.08 4.83
C GLY A 598 27.11 52.45 3.66
N ILE A 599 25.83 52.08 3.81
CA ILE A 599 25.06 51.59 2.67
C ILE A 599 24.93 52.71 1.61
N PRO A 600 25.20 52.43 0.32
CA PRO A 600 25.08 53.45 -0.70
C PRO A 600 23.60 53.71 -1.06
N VAL A 601 23.23 54.98 -1.15
CA VAL A 601 21.90 55.43 -1.63
C VAL A 601 21.70 55.10 -3.10
N VAL A 602 22.78 55.17 -3.89
CA VAL A 602 22.81 54.82 -5.31
C VAL A 602 23.70 53.60 -5.49
N SER A 603 23.16 52.50 -6.01
CA SER A 603 23.89 51.26 -6.26
C SER A 603 23.78 50.88 -7.73
N ASP A 604 24.91 50.92 -8.45
CA ASP A 604 25.04 50.49 -9.86
C ASP A 604 23.94 51.01 -10.80
N GLY A 605 23.56 52.28 -10.64
CA GLY A 605 22.55 52.96 -11.45
C GLY A 605 21.12 52.90 -10.91
N HIS A 606 20.88 52.16 -9.81
CA HIS A 606 19.62 52.21 -9.08
C HIS A 606 19.72 53.25 -7.96
N ASP A 607 18.75 54.18 -7.92
CA ASP A 607 18.67 55.21 -6.88
C ASP A 607 17.44 54.93 -5.99
N ALA A 608 17.68 54.70 -4.70
CA ALA A 608 16.62 54.46 -3.71
C ALA A 608 15.58 55.61 -3.65
N ARG A 609 15.98 56.85 -3.99
CA ARG A 609 15.06 58.00 -4.06
C ARG A 609 13.96 57.81 -5.10
N LEU A 610 14.27 57.17 -6.24
CA LEU A 610 13.28 56.95 -7.29
C LEU A 610 12.20 55.97 -6.83
N ILE A 611 12.59 54.94 -6.07
CA ILE A 611 11.66 53.98 -5.46
C ILE A 611 10.69 54.70 -4.52
N LEU A 612 11.21 55.56 -3.62
CA LEU A 612 10.37 56.34 -2.71
C LEU A 612 9.48 57.34 -3.44
N ARG A 613 9.96 57.99 -4.50
CA ARG A 613 9.18 58.95 -5.29
C ARG A 613 7.91 58.31 -5.89
N TRP A 614 7.95 57.03 -6.23
CA TRP A 614 6.79 56.29 -6.74
C TRP A 614 5.97 55.57 -5.67
N ASN A 615 6.47 55.51 -4.43
CA ASN A 615 5.71 54.97 -3.30
C ASN A 615 4.81 56.06 -2.69
N TYR A 616 3.49 55.90 -2.82
CA TYR A 616 2.48 56.85 -2.31
C TYR A 616 2.04 56.56 -0.87
N LYS A 617 2.53 55.46 -0.26
CA LYS A 617 2.08 55.00 1.06
C LYS A 617 3.00 55.40 2.21
N ILE A 618 3.92 56.35 1.99
CA ILE A 618 4.93 56.76 2.98
C ILE A 618 4.60 58.15 3.50
N GLU A 619 4.27 58.26 4.78
CA GLU A 619 3.83 59.51 5.42
C GLU A 619 4.97 60.53 5.56
N ASN A 620 6.19 60.10 5.91
CA ASN A 620 7.37 60.97 6.11
C ASN A 620 8.27 61.08 4.88
N LYS A 621 7.69 61.00 3.68
CA LYS A 621 8.43 60.88 2.41
C LYS A 621 9.41 62.02 2.15
N ASP A 622 9.00 63.26 2.36
CA ASP A 622 9.84 64.43 2.09
C ASP A 622 11.06 64.49 3.02
N GLU A 623 10.89 64.10 4.29
CA GLU A 623 11.99 64.04 5.26
C GLU A 623 12.99 62.93 4.90
N ILE A 624 12.49 61.76 4.49
CA ILE A 624 13.33 60.65 4.03
C ILE A 624 14.08 61.02 2.75
N LEU A 625 13.43 61.68 1.78
CA LEU A 625 14.11 62.15 0.56
C LEU A 625 15.22 63.14 0.87
N LYS A 626 14.98 64.09 1.79
CA LYS A 626 16.01 65.03 2.25
C LYS A 626 17.19 64.31 2.90
N LEU A 627 16.93 63.32 3.76
CA LEU A 627 17.98 62.49 4.38
C LEU A 627 18.83 61.77 3.32
N LEU A 628 18.19 61.22 2.29
CA LEU A 628 18.90 60.56 1.18
C LEU A 628 19.71 61.55 0.34
N ASP A 629 19.19 62.75 0.08
CA ASP A 629 19.91 63.80 -0.65
C ASP A 629 21.14 64.29 0.11
N GLU A 630 21.05 64.45 1.44
CA GLU A 630 22.18 64.78 2.31
C GLU A 630 23.26 63.68 2.32
N ALA A 631 22.84 62.41 2.29
CA ALA A 631 23.74 61.26 2.31
C ALA A 631 24.49 61.03 0.99
N ALA A 632 23.94 61.45 -0.14
CA ALA A 632 24.57 61.31 -1.45
C ALA A 632 24.11 62.43 -2.41
N PRO A 633 24.72 63.64 -2.36
CA PRO A 633 24.30 64.76 -3.18
C PRO A 633 24.24 64.41 -4.68
N VAL A 634 23.16 64.81 -5.35
CA VAL A 634 22.91 64.55 -6.78
C VAL A 634 23.95 65.19 -7.69
#